data_AF-A0A2V8QNE7-F1
#
_entry.id   AF-A0A2V8QNE7-F1
#
_cell.length_a   1.000
_cell.length_b   1.000
_cell.length_c   1.000
_cell.angle_alpha   90.00
_cell.angle_beta   90.00
_cell.angle_gamma   90.00
#
_symmetry.space_group_name_H-M   'P 1'
#
loop_
_entity.id
_entity.type
_entity.pdbx_description
1 polymer ?
#
loop_
_entity_poly.entity_id
_entity_poly.type
_entity_poly.pdbx_seq_one_letter_code
_entity_poly.pdbx_strand_id
1 'polypeptide(L)'
;MSEIKLNLIDSTTILNGTIHGSIGDYCVAALSAEPETIDELVAALRRFQKHTPDFSSYFRRNSELDPEPYDAGILIIDLAARVVARESTYSLPGPCGEVYYHDGQRTDLPIFYRVPDDWLFLDSIEEYECVCAERRTDRLKHEPFDARSVLYGRPLLEFIATSVQSSLICQPETNESAYCEAQPNVLTASGAIHAQWLLTPREDLREKSPRQVLLAKREFIETDLESRARQWSMQLEGPPCLSKESFAYRFAGFGVHEWVLYYDLIRYLLNSPITHQQPHDFQSRVCELELLRDAWLNNPCEELDGRIPAIVIENERKRLPEAMGGRSMVIDEDCPICKMMGDDCEAGLEICFWHLDSSSMDEHFAFSTFETEKEYLEDILERELRYREFDEKWREREARIARGEPVELDPFFDPLPLDEFTPFAVAEPDPPEA
;
A
#
# COMPACT_ATOMS: atom_id res chain seq x y z
N MET A 1 -1.44 -3.40 39.15
CA MET A 1 -0.98 -2.13 38.55
C MET A 1 -0.41 -2.51 37.19
N SER A 2 -0.53 -1.62 36.21
CA SER A 2 -0.30 -1.90 34.79
C SER A 2 0.56 -0.81 34.17
N GLU A 3 1.39 -0.17 35.00
CA GLU A 3 2.26 0.92 34.57
C GLU A 3 3.60 0.34 34.11
N ILE A 4 4.20 0.96 33.11
CA ILE A 4 5.53 0.60 32.59
C ILE A 4 6.39 1.87 32.49
N LYS A 5 7.71 1.67 32.49
CA LYS A 5 8.66 2.69 32.06
C LYS A 5 8.66 2.76 30.54
N LEU A 6 8.45 3.93 29.95
CA LEU A 6 8.61 4.14 28.51
C LEU A 6 9.77 5.10 28.24
N ASN A 7 10.73 4.66 27.43
CA ASN A 7 11.78 5.50 26.85
C ASN A 7 11.50 5.69 25.35
N LEU A 8 11.37 6.95 24.91
CA LEU A 8 11.24 7.33 23.51
C LEU A 8 12.51 8.05 23.07
N ILE A 9 13.09 7.60 21.97
CA ILE A 9 14.38 8.09 21.49
C ILE A 9 14.23 8.42 20.01
N ASP A 10 14.63 9.64 19.63
CA ASP A 10 14.91 10.00 18.24
C ASP A 10 16.36 10.48 18.09
N SER A 11 16.70 11.02 16.92
CA SER A 11 18.06 11.48 16.61
C SER A 11 18.56 12.63 17.50
N THR A 12 17.67 13.32 18.22
CA THR A 12 17.98 14.55 18.96
C THR A 12 17.53 14.56 20.41
N THR A 13 16.59 13.69 20.77
CA THR A 13 15.83 13.78 22.01
C THR A 13 15.61 12.40 22.61
N ILE A 14 15.79 12.32 23.93
CA ILE A 14 15.39 11.18 24.75
C ILE A 14 14.34 11.68 25.72
N LEU A 15 13.18 11.02 25.70
CA LEU A 15 12.10 11.21 26.66
C LEU A 15 11.93 9.94 27.49
N ASN A 16 11.77 10.08 28.80
CA ASN A 16 11.37 8.97 29.66
C ASN A 16 10.21 9.36 30.57
N GLY A 17 9.38 8.38 30.89
CA GLY A 17 8.17 8.59 31.66
C GLY A 17 7.58 7.27 32.15
N THR A 18 6.67 7.37 33.11
CA THR A 18 5.86 6.24 33.56
C THR A 18 4.47 6.40 32.98
N ILE A 19 3.99 5.36 32.28
CA ILE A 19 2.70 5.37 31.57
C ILE A 19 1.96 4.06 31.80
N HIS A 20 0.66 4.04 31.53
CA HIS A 20 -0.09 2.78 31.46
C HIS A 20 0.36 1.94 30.25
N GLY A 21 0.43 0.62 30.39
CA GLY A 21 0.95 -0.29 29.36
C GLY A 21 0.25 -0.17 28.00
N SER A 22 -1.07 0.07 27.99
CA SER A 22 -1.83 0.29 26.74
C SER A 22 -1.37 1.52 25.94
N ILE A 23 -0.83 2.55 26.60
CA ILE A 23 -0.24 3.70 25.89
C ILE A 23 1.05 3.27 25.19
N GLY A 24 1.81 2.34 25.78
CA GLY A 24 2.96 1.71 25.14
C GLY A 24 2.55 0.96 23.87
N ASP A 25 1.45 0.20 23.93
CA ASP A 25 0.90 -0.51 22.78
C ASP A 25 0.47 0.44 21.66
N TYR A 26 -0.20 1.55 22.01
CA TYR A 26 -0.53 2.59 21.04
C TYR A 26 0.72 3.22 20.41
N CYS A 27 1.80 3.43 21.19
CA CYS A 27 3.06 3.94 20.64
C CYS A 27 3.66 2.94 19.64
N VAL A 28 3.62 1.64 19.92
CA VAL A 28 4.09 0.61 18.98
C VAL A 28 3.20 0.56 17.74
N ALA A 29 1.87 0.62 17.89
CA ALA A 29 0.94 0.66 16.78
C ALA A 29 1.16 1.90 15.89
N ALA A 30 1.46 3.06 16.49
CA ALA A 30 1.78 4.29 15.78
C ALA A 30 3.05 4.22 14.92
N LEU A 31 3.91 3.21 15.12
CA LEU A 31 5.06 2.95 14.24
C LEU A 31 4.63 2.53 12.83
N SER A 32 3.37 2.12 12.62
CA SER A 32 2.81 1.91 11.27
C SER A 32 2.72 3.20 10.44
N ALA A 33 2.92 4.37 11.06
CA ALA A 33 3.07 5.65 10.35
C ALA A 33 4.51 5.94 9.90
N GLU A 34 5.45 5.04 10.18
CA GLU A 34 6.91 5.19 9.97
C GLU A 34 7.50 6.51 10.50
N PRO A 35 7.23 6.90 11.77
CA PRO A 35 7.80 8.11 12.35
C PRO A 35 9.32 8.01 12.50
N GLU A 36 10.05 9.09 12.21
CA GLU A 36 11.48 9.25 12.47
C GLU A 36 11.76 10.21 13.63
N THR A 37 10.74 10.98 14.06
CA THR A 37 10.83 11.91 15.20
C THR A 37 9.74 11.62 16.23
N ILE A 38 9.98 12.03 17.48
CA ILE A 38 8.99 11.87 18.54
C ILE A 38 7.72 12.66 18.23
N ASP A 39 7.83 13.84 17.60
CA ASP A 39 6.66 14.65 17.20
C ASP A 39 5.79 13.93 16.15
N GLU A 40 6.42 13.25 15.18
CA GLU A 40 5.71 12.42 14.21
C GLU A 40 5.02 11.23 14.88
N LEU A 41 5.69 10.56 15.83
CA LEU A 41 5.10 9.46 16.61
C LEU A 41 3.86 9.95 17.38
N VAL A 42 3.97 11.09 18.06
CA VAL A 42 2.85 11.69 18.80
C VAL A 42 1.71 12.08 17.87
N ALA A 43 2.00 12.64 16.69
CA ALA A 43 0.98 12.93 15.69
C ALA A 43 0.28 11.64 15.20
N ALA A 44 1.04 10.57 15.00
CA ALA A 44 0.55 9.27 14.56
C ALA A 44 -0.34 8.57 15.60
N LEU A 45 -0.20 8.84 16.90
CA LEU A 45 -1.08 8.28 17.94
C LEU A 45 -2.56 8.61 17.73
N ARG A 46 -2.87 9.72 17.05
CA ARG A 46 -4.27 10.08 16.72
C ARG A 46 -4.98 9.00 15.93
N ARG A 47 -4.23 8.18 15.19
CA ARG A 47 -4.73 7.02 14.45
C ARG A 47 -5.37 5.96 15.35
N PHE A 48 -4.99 5.90 16.62
CA PHE A 48 -5.41 4.87 17.58
C PHE A 48 -6.11 5.45 18.82
N GLN A 49 -5.98 6.75 19.06
CA GLN A 49 -6.63 7.43 20.19
C GLN A 49 -7.05 8.85 19.77
N LYS A 50 -8.35 9.17 19.89
CA LYS A 50 -8.88 10.49 19.45
C LYS A 50 -8.27 11.65 20.23
N HIS A 51 -8.11 11.46 21.53
CA HIS A 51 -7.48 12.41 22.43
C HIS A 51 -6.06 11.96 22.75
N THR A 52 -5.09 12.50 22.02
CA THR A 52 -3.67 12.25 22.32
C THR A 52 -3.36 12.68 23.75
N PRO A 53 -2.72 11.83 24.56
CA PRO A 53 -2.29 12.22 25.89
C PRO A 53 -1.38 13.45 25.80
N ASP A 54 -1.38 14.27 26.86
CA ASP A 54 -0.39 15.34 26.96
C ASP A 54 0.96 14.72 27.32
N PHE A 55 1.77 14.38 26.31
CA PHE A 55 3.10 13.78 26.49
C PHE A 55 3.99 14.63 27.40
N SER A 56 3.81 15.96 27.43
CA SER A 56 4.61 16.82 28.30
C SER A 56 4.35 16.57 29.79
N SER A 57 3.18 16.04 30.13
CA SER A 57 2.82 15.69 31.51
C SER A 57 3.40 14.36 31.98
N TYR A 58 3.62 13.41 31.05
CA TYR A 58 4.11 12.07 31.36
C TYR A 58 5.63 11.94 31.23
N PHE A 59 6.23 12.72 30.33
CA PHE A 59 7.61 12.55 29.93
C PHE A 59 8.50 13.70 30.41
N ARG A 60 9.74 13.33 30.77
CA ARG A 60 10.83 14.27 31.01
C ARG A 60 11.89 14.07 29.97
N ARG A 61 12.42 15.19 29.45
CA ARG A 61 13.60 15.15 28.59
C ARG A 61 14.82 14.82 29.43
N ASN A 62 15.60 13.86 28.96
CA ASN A 62 16.84 13.45 29.61
C ASN A 62 17.99 13.36 28.60
N SER A 63 19.22 13.34 29.10
CA SER A 63 20.43 13.11 28.30
C SER A 63 20.79 11.63 28.16
N GLU A 64 20.24 10.79 29.03
CA GLU A 64 20.55 9.37 29.14
C GLU A 64 19.26 8.55 29.22
N LEU A 65 19.35 7.30 28.79
CA LEU A 65 18.29 6.30 28.93
C LEU A 65 18.05 6.01 30.41
N ASP A 66 16.79 5.79 30.80
CA ASP A 66 16.46 5.23 32.11
C ASP A 66 16.13 3.73 31.93
N PRO A 67 17.08 2.81 32.18
CA PRO A 67 16.89 1.38 31.96
C PRO A 67 16.13 0.69 33.09
N GLU A 68 15.77 1.40 34.18
CA GLU A 68 15.12 0.78 35.32
C GLU A 68 13.62 0.50 35.01
N PRO A 69 13.18 -0.78 35.06
CA PRO A 69 11.79 -1.11 34.85
C PRO A 69 10.91 -0.53 35.95
N TYR A 70 9.66 -0.25 35.62
CA TYR A 70 8.68 0.29 36.56
C TYR A 70 7.45 -0.61 36.60
N ASP A 71 7.04 -1.04 37.79
CA ASP A 71 5.87 -1.89 38.04
C ASP A 71 5.78 -3.11 37.11
N ALA A 72 5.06 -2.99 36.00
CA ALA A 72 4.84 -4.06 35.04
C ALA A 72 5.93 -4.19 33.96
N GLY A 73 6.93 -3.32 33.92
CA GLY A 73 8.10 -3.47 33.04
C GLY A 73 8.70 -2.19 32.47
N ILE A 74 9.40 -2.36 31.35
CA ILE A 74 10.03 -1.30 30.55
C ILE A 74 9.79 -1.54 29.05
N LEU A 75 9.61 -0.44 28.33
CA LEU A 75 9.53 -0.37 26.88
C LEU A 75 10.46 0.74 26.38
N ILE A 76 11.28 0.43 25.39
CA ILE A 76 12.14 1.38 24.68
C ILE A 76 11.68 1.40 23.23
N ILE A 77 11.41 2.59 22.71
CA ILE A 77 11.16 2.82 21.29
C ILE A 77 12.24 3.79 20.79
N ASP A 78 13.14 3.28 19.97
CA ASP A 78 14.21 4.04 19.35
C ASP A 78 13.92 4.23 17.86
N LEU A 79 13.38 5.40 17.53
CA LEU A 79 13.03 5.79 16.16
C LEU A 79 14.28 5.89 15.28
N ALA A 80 15.39 6.40 15.82
CA ALA A 80 16.63 6.57 15.08
C ALA A 80 17.27 5.23 14.70
N ALA A 81 17.17 4.21 15.55
CA ALA A 81 17.63 2.85 15.27
C ALA A 81 16.57 1.95 14.61
N ARG A 82 15.30 2.37 14.58
CA ARG A 82 14.11 1.54 14.33
C ARG A 82 14.16 0.25 15.15
N VAL A 83 14.20 0.40 16.47
CA VAL A 83 14.20 -0.71 17.44
C VAL A 83 13.09 -0.50 18.46
N VAL A 84 12.39 -1.58 18.80
CA VAL A 84 11.51 -1.68 19.96
C VAL A 84 12.10 -2.74 20.88
N ALA A 85 12.42 -2.37 22.11
CA ALA A 85 12.88 -3.32 23.13
C ALA A 85 11.94 -3.32 24.32
N ARG A 86 11.56 -4.49 24.80
CA ARG A 86 10.53 -4.63 25.83
C ARG A 86 10.90 -5.70 26.84
N GLU A 87 10.67 -5.39 28.10
CA GLU A 87 10.67 -6.35 29.21
C GLU A 87 9.43 -6.05 30.04
N SER A 88 8.29 -6.65 29.70
CA SER A 88 7.03 -6.40 30.41
C SER A 88 6.25 -7.68 30.68
N THR A 89 5.60 -7.72 31.84
CA THR A 89 4.68 -8.78 32.26
C THR A 89 3.22 -8.45 31.93
N TYR A 90 2.92 -7.23 31.52
CA TYR A 90 1.56 -6.77 31.23
C TYR A 90 1.25 -6.73 29.74
N SER A 91 2.16 -6.20 28.92
CA SER A 91 1.95 -6.13 27.47
C SER A 91 3.18 -6.56 26.68
N LEU A 92 2.94 -7.23 25.56
CA LEU A 92 3.94 -7.72 24.63
C LEU A 92 3.55 -7.29 23.20
N PRO A 93 3.64 -5.98 22.87
CA PRO A 93 3.29 -5.48 21.54
C PRO A 93 4.30 -5.97 20.50
N GLY A 94 3.83 -6.58 19.41
CA GLY A 94 4.65 -7.16 18.34
C GLY A 94 4.67 -6.30 17.06
N PRO A 95 5.31 -6.81 15.98
CA PRO A 95 5.37 -6.13 14.69
C PRO A 95 4.01 -6.04 13.99
N CYS A 96 3.05 -6.87 14.38
CA CYS A 96 1.65 -6.75 14.00
C CYS A 96 0.76 -7.04 15.21
N GLY A 97 -0.46 -6.54 15.19
CA GLY A 97 -1.41 -6.76 16.25
C GLY A 97 -2.67 -5.91 16.09
N GLU A 98 -3.43 -5.84 17.17
CA GLU A 98 -4.57 -4.96 17.29
C GLU A 98 -4.47 -4.15 18.58
N VAL A 99 -4.97 -2.93 18.54
CA VAL A 99 -5.18 -2.10 19.72
C VAL A 99 -6.61 -1.56 19.69
N TYR A 100 -7.19 -1.36 20.85
CA TYR A 100 -8.57 -0.88 20.93
C TYR A 100 -8.60 0.65 20.85
N TYR A 101 -9.31 1.18 19.85
CA TYR A 101 -9.47 2.62 19.65
C TYR A 101 -10.14 3.26 20.87
N HIS A 102 -9.60 4.37 21.33
CA HIS A 102 -10.13 5.09 22.48
C HIS A 102 -10.52 6.52 22.10
N ASP A 103 -11.82 6.82 22.11
CA ASP A 103 -12.34 8.17 21.82
C ASP A 103 -12.74 8.97 23.08
N GLY A 104 -12.62 8.36 24.26
CA GLY A 104 -13.06 8.95 25.54
C GLY A 104 -14.37 8.38 26.06
N GLN A 105 -15.16 7.71 25.21
CA GLN A 105 -16.44 7.09 25.54
C GLN A 105 -16.52 5.62 25.13
N ARG A 106 -15.86 5.26 24.04
CA ARG A 106 -15.88 3.96 23.39
C ARG A 106 -14.44 3.40 23.32
N THR A 107 -14.31 2.13 23.68
CA THR A 107 -13.01 1.42 23.79
C THR A 107 -13.05 0.00 23.21
N ASP A 108 -14.06 -0.35 22.42
CA ASP A 108 -14.32 -1.72 21.95
C ASP A 108 -14.06 -1.91 20.46
N LEU A 109 -13.51 -0.91 19.78
CA LEU A 109 -13.21 -0.98 18.35
C LEU A 109 -11.75 -1.42 18.13
N PRO A 110 -11.48 -2.66 17.69
CA PRO A 110 -10.12 -3.08 17.37
C PRO A 110 -9.62 -2.39 16.11
N ILE A 111 -8.45 -1.77 16.20
CA ILE A 111 -7.69 -1.25 15.06
C ILE A 111 -6.44 -2.09 14.90
N PHE A 112 -6.34 -2.75 13.76
CA PHE A 112 -5.20 -3.56 13.38
C PHE A 112 -4.04 -2.68 12.96
N TYR A 113 -2.81 -3.12 13.24
CA TYR A 113 -1.62 -2.45 12.78
C TYR A 113 -0.58 -3.48 12.32
N ARG A 114 0.27 -3.05 11.40
CA ARG A 114 1.51 -3.70 11.02
C ARG A 114 2.60 -2.64 11.06
N VAL A 115 3.76 -2.97 11.57
CA VAL A 115 4.96 -2.13 11.60
C VAL A 115 5.85 -2.56 10.43
N PRO A 116 6.55 -1.64 9.74
CA PRO A 116 7.46 -2.03 8.66
C PRO A 116 8.50 -3.07 9.10
N ASP A 117 8.84 -3.99 8.19
CA ASP A 117 9.74 -5.11 8.49
C ASP A 117 11.18 -4.67 8.83
N ASP A 118 11.55 -3.41 8.58
CA ASP A 118 12.86 -2.89 8.96
C ASP A 118 12.98 -2.49 10.44
N TRP A 119 11.87 -2.56 11.21
CA TRP A 119 11.89 -2.45 12.67
C TRP A 119 12.33 -3.75 13.34
N LEU A 120 13.24 -3.64 14.30
CA LEU A 120 13.71 -4.77 15.10
C LEU A 120 13.00 -4.79 16.46
N PHE A 121 12.34 -5.90 16.79
CA PHE A 121 11.74 -6.13 18.09
C PHE A 121 12.65 -7.03 18.93
N LEU A 122 12.97 -6.58 20.14
CA LEU A 122 13.86 -7.26 21.10
C LEU A 122 13.11 -7.53 22.39
N ASP A 123 13.39 -8.66 23.02
CA ASP A 123 12.73 -9.08 24.27
C ASP A 123 13.59 -8.80 25.52
N SER A 124 14.72 -8.07 25.37
CA SER A 124 15.52 -7.59 26.50
C SER A 124 16.19 -6.24 26.25
N ILE A 125 16.48 -5.53 27.34
CA ILE A 125 17.20 -4.25 27.31
C ILE A 125 18.70 -4.45 27.06
N GLU A 126 19.26 -5.58 27.50
CA GLU A 126 20.65 -5.95 27.23
C GLU A 126 20.91 -6.12 25.72
N GLU A 127 20.01 -6.81 24.99
CA GLU A 127 20.09 -6.91 23.54
C GLU A 127 20.02 -5.54 22.85
N TYR A 128 19.16 -4.64 23.34
CA TYR A 128 19.04 -3.28 22.81
C TYR A 128 20.35 -2.49 22.92
N GLU A 129 21.01 -2.55 24.09
CA GLU A 129 22.30 -1.88 24.30
C GLU A 129 23.37 -2.39 23.32
N CYS A 130 23.32 -3.67 22.96
CA CYS A 130 24.26 -4.28 22.03
C CYS A 130 24.05 -3.84 20.57
N VAL A 131 22.81 -3.65 20.14
CA VAL A 131 22.50 -3.46 18.70
C VAL A 131 22.19 -2.02 18.30
N CYS A 132 21.74 -1.16 19.23
CA CYS A 132 21.21 0.16 18.88
C CYS A 132 22.25 1.07 18.19
N ALA A 133 23.50 1.08 18.65
CA ALA A 133 24.55 1.95 18.11
C ALA A 133 24.95 1.58 16.68
N GLU A 134 25.07 0.28 16.40
CA GLU A 134 25.35 -0.24 15.05
C GLU A 134 24.21 0.11 14.10
N ARG A 135 22.96 -0.15 14.50
CA ARG A 135 21.79 0.15 13.68
C ARG A 135 21.64 1.64 13.37
N ARG A 136 21.85 2.54 14.34
CA ARG A 136 21.87 3.98 14.08
C ARG A 136 22.95 4.34 13.07
N THR A 137 24.15 3.77 13.22
CA THR A 137 25.28 3.99 12.30
C THR A 137 24.95 3.51 10.89
N ASP A 138 24.33 2.34 10.76
CA ASP A 138 23.94 1.79 9.46
C ASP A 138 22.81 2.56 8.79
N ARG A 139 21.84 3.05 9.57
CA ARG A 139 20.78 3.92 9.05
C ARG A 139 21.31 5.26 8.58
N LEU A 140 22.28 5.85 9.30
CA LEU A 140 22.94 7.08 8.87
C LEU A 140 23.71 6.94 7.55
N LYS A 141 24.16 5.73 7.18
CA LYS A 141 24.76 5.47 5.85
C LYS A 141 23.72 5.50 4.73
N HIS A 142 22.44 5.32 5.04
CA HIS A 142 21.35 5.25 4.08
C HIS A 142 20.44 6.47 4.25
N GLU A 143 20.92 7.63 3.78
CA GLU A 143 20.12 8.86 3.82
C GLU A 143 18.73 8.62 3.19
N PRO A 144 17.69 9.30 3.65
CA PRO A 144 16.39 9.29 2.96
C PRO A 144 16.57 9.84 1.54
N PHE A 145 15.92 9.23 0.55
CA PHE A 145 15.95 9.73 -0.83
C PHE A 145 14.54 9.79 -1.40
N ASP A 146 14.26 10.85 -2.17
CA ASP A 146 12.97 11.04 -2.82
C ASP A 146 12.96 10.34 -4.18
N ALA A 147 12.54 9.09 -4.20
CA ALA A 147 12.37 8.31 -5.43
C ALA A 147 11.40 8.94 -6.43
N ARG A 148 10.37 9.67 -5.96
CA ARG A 148 9.34 10.26 -6.84
C ARG A 148 9.94 11.33 -7.75
N SER A 149 10.96 12.04 -7.26
CA SER A 149 11.71 13.02 -8.08
C SER A 149 12.41 12.41 -9.30
N VAL A 150 12.76 11.12 -9.25
CA VAL A 150 13.32 10.38 -10.38
C VAL A 150 12.21 9.76 -11.23
N LEU A 151 11.27 9.07 -10.56
CA LEU A 151 10.21 8.31 -11.22
C LEU A 151 9.26 9.22 -12.00
N TYR A 152 8.82 10.34 -11.44
CA TYR A 152 7.92 11.29 -12.08
C TYR A 152 8.65 12.49 -12.68
N GLY A 153 9.93 12.67 -12.37
CA GLY A 153 10.67 13.86 -12.76
C GLY A 153 11.36 13.76 -14.10
N ARG A 154 12.32 14.66 -14.28
CA ARG A 154 13.09 14.81 -15.50
C ARG A 154 13.85 13.55 -15.96
N PRO A 155 14.41 12.70 -15.06
CA PRO A 155 15.10 11.48 -15.47
C PRO A 155 14.22 10.52 -16.29
N LEU A 156 12.93 10.35 -15.93
CA LEU A 156 11.98 9.57 -16.72
C LEU A 156 11.77 10.19 -18.10
N LEU A 157 11.54 11.49 -18.17
CA LEU A 157 11.22 12.19 -19.42
C LEU A 157 12.39 12.17 -20.41
N GLU A 158 13.62 12.35 -19.91
CA GLU A 158 14.85 12.24 -20.70
C GLU A 158 15.06 10.81 -21.22
N PHE A 159 14.75 9.80 -20.42
CA PHE A 159 14.77 8.40 -20.85
C PHE A 159 13.75 8.15 -21.98
N ILE A 160 12.50 8.57 -21.81
CA ILE A 160 11.44 8.40 -22.82
C ILE A 160 11.87 9.06 -24.14
N ALA A 161 12.33 10.32 -24.10
CA ALA A 161 12.78 11.05 -25.29
C ALA A 161 13.93 10.33 -26.01
N THR A 162 14.93 9.85 -25.26
CA THR A 162 16.09 9.13 -25.81
C THR A 162 15.69 7.79 -26.44
N SER A 163 14.87 7.01 -25.75
CA SER A 163 14.45 5.68 -26.19
C SER A 163 13.59 5.74 -27.44
N VAL A 164 12.62 6.64 -27.49
CA VAL A 164 11.76 6.82 -28.68
C VAL A 164 12.58 7.28 -29.89
N GLN A 165 13.50 8.25 -29.71
CA GLN A 165 14.36 8.70 -30.79
C GLN A 165 15.22 7.56 -31.35
N SER A 166 15.73 6.68 -30.47
CA SER A 166 16.53 5.52 -30.86
C SER A 166 15.69 4.47 -31.61
N SER A 167 14.44 4.24 -31.18
CA SER A 167 13.54 3.31 -31.86
C SER A 167 13.16 3.77 -33.27
N LEU A 168 12.95 5.07 -33.48
CA LEU A 168 12.63 5.64 -34.80
C LEU A 168 13.77 5.47 -35.83
N ILE A 169 15.02 5.46 -35.37
CA ILE A 169 16.20 5.25 -36.24
C ILE A 169 16.31 3.80 -36.70
N CYS A 170 15.83 2.85 -35.88
CA CYS A 170 16.06 1.42 -36.06
C CYS A 170 14.90 0.66 -36.72
N GLN A 171 13.80 1.31 -37.10
CA GLN A 171 12.70 0.60 -37.79
C GLN A 171 13.05 0.39 -39.27
N PRO A 172 13.31 -0.85 -39.73
CA PRO A 172 13.41 -1.13 -41.16
C PRO A 172 12.05 -0.89 -41.81
N GLU A 173 12.04 -0.40 -43.06
CA GLU A 173 10.84 -0.21 -43.90
C GLU A 173 10.18 -1.56 -44.27
N THR A 174 9.78 -2.35 -43.29
CA THR A 174 9.09 -3.63 -43.54
C THR A 174 7.61 -3.37 -43.74
N ASN A 175 7.18 -3.52 -44.99
CA ASN A 175 5.79 -3.45 -45.47
C ASN A 175 4.78 -4.02 -44.47
N GLU A 176 3.95 -3.14 -43.93
CA GLU A 176 2.73 -3.40 -43.17
C GLU A 176 1.75 -4.24 -44.01
N SER A 177 1.63 -5.55 -43.76
CA SER A 177 0.53 -6.34 -44.35
C SER A 177 0.29 -7.72 -43.70
N ALA A 178 1.01 -8.13 -42.66
CA ALA A 178 0.69 -9.36 -41.95
C ALA A 178 0.12 -9.01 -40.57
N TYR A 179 -1.22 -8.98 -40.47
CA TYR A 179 -1.94 -9.16 -39.22
C TYR A 179 -1.55 -10.53 -38.65
N CYS A 180 -0.40 -10.61 -37.99
CA CYS A 180 -0.10 -11.75 -37.14
C CYS A 180 -0.97 -11.60 -35.90
N GLU A 181 -1.85 -12.57 -35.68
CA GLU A 181 -2.51 -12.79 -34.39
C GLU A 181 -1.44 -12.65 -33.30
N ALA A 182 -1.55 -11.57 -32.52
CA ALA A 182 -0.55 -11.23 -31.52
C ALA A 182 -0.42 -12.40 -30.56
N GLN A 183 0.77 -13.01 -30.51
CA GLN A 183 1.06 -13.90 -29.40
C GLN A 183 0.93 -13.07 -28.12
N PRO A 184 0.18 -13.54 -27.10
CA PRO A 184 -0.18 -12.74 -25.93
C PRO A 184 1.02 -12.20 -25.13
N ASN A 185 2.23 -12.67 -25.41
CA ASN A 185 3.44 -12.32 -24.66
C ASN A 185 4.42 -11.38 -25.39
N VAL A 186 4.07 -10.87 -26.58
CA VAL A 186 4.96 -9.94 -27.31
C VAL A 186 4.60 -8.50 -26.97
N LEU A 187 5.49 -7.82 -26.24
CA LEU A 187 5.33 -6.41 -25.92
C LEU A 187 5.28 -5.54 -27.18
N THR A 188 4.39 -4.55 -27.17
CA THR A 188 4.41 -3.46 -28.14
C THR A 188 5.72 -2.66 -28.03
N ALA A 189 6.06 -1.83 -29.02
CA ALA A 189 7.25 -0.98 -28.94
C ALA A 189 7.26 -0.09 -27.68
N SER A 190 6.12 0.53 -27.34
CA SER A 190 5.94 1.28 -26.10
C SER A 190 6.11 0.39 -24.86
N GLY A 191 5.55 -0.82 -24.88
CA GLY A 191 5.72 -1.79 -23.80
C GLY A 191 7.17 -2.21 -23.59
N ALA A 192 7.94 -2.42 -24.65
CA ALA A 192 9.36 -2.75 -24.56
C ALA A 192 10.18 -1.60 -23.95
N ILE A 193 9.93 -0.34 -24.34
CA ILE A 193 10.60 0.83 -23.76
C ILE A 193 10.26 0.96 -22.27
N HIS A 194 8.99 0.76 -21.90
CA HIS A 194 8.54 0.83 -20.52
C HIS A 194 9.13 -0.31 -19.67
N ALA A 195 9.14 -1.54 -20.18
CA ALA A 195 9.77 -2.67 -19.49
C ALA A 195 11.28 -2.42 -19.28
N GLN A 196 11.96 -1.87 -20.29
CA GLN A 196 13.36 -1.48 -20.16
C GLN A 196 13.57 -0.44 -19.05
N TRP A 197 12.73 0.59 -18.97
CA TRP A 197 12.78 1.57 -17.87
C TRP A 197 12.67 0.88 -16.50
N LEU A 198 11.66 0.03 -16.33
CA LEU A 198 11.34 -0.60 -15.04
C LEU A 198 12.38 -1.61 -14.57
N LEU A 199 13.04 -2.30 -15.51
CA LEU A 199 14.00 -3.38 -15.21
C LEU A 199 15.47 -2.92 -15.20
N THR A 200 15.78 -1.72 -15.66
CA THR A 200 17.16 -1.23 -15.69
C THR A 200 17.55 -0.58 -14.35
N PRO A 201 18.57 -1.08 -13.63
CA PRO A 201 19.13 -0.43 -12.45
C PRO A 201 19.63 0.98 -12.76
N ARG A 202 19.50 1.90 -11.80
CA ARG A 202 19.92 3.29 -11.98
C ARG A 202 20.71 3.82 -10.79
N GLU A 203 21.74 4.60 -11.07
CA GLU A 203 22.58 5.28 -10.06
C GLU A 203 21.74 6.25 -9.21
N ASP A 204 20.85 7.02 -9.85
CA ASP A 204 19.93 7.97 -9.18
C ASP A 204 18.85 7.27 -8.31
N LEU A 205 18.74 5.94 -8.39
CA LEU A 205 17.94 5.07 -7.53
C LEU A 205 18.81 4.11 -6.69
N ARG A 206 20.09 4.44 -6.47
CA ARG A 206 21.04 3.63 -5.68
C ARG A 206 21.23 2.22 -6.21
N GLU A 207 21.43 2.11 -7.52
CA GLU A 207 21.59 0.84 -8.25
C GLU A 207 20.36 -0.07 -8.17
N LYS A 208 19.20 0.46 -7.79
CA LYS A 208 17.92 -0.24 -7.89
C LYS A 208 17.23 0.12 -9.20
N SER A 209 16.43 -0.80 -9.71
CA SER A 209 15.55 -0.50 -10.84
C SER A 209 14.29 0.25 -10.33
N PRO A 210 13.62 1.06 -11.19
CA PRO A 210 12.35 1.69 -10.84
C PRO A 210 11.32 0.70 -10.28
N ARG A 211 11.23 -0.52 -10.86
CA ARG A 211 10.35 -1.59 -10.37
C ARG A 211 10.68 -2.00 -8.94
N GLN A 212 11.96 -2.24 -8.63
CA GLN A 212 12.36 -2.61 -7.27
C GLN A 212 12.02 -1.52 -6.25
N VAL A 213 12.07 -0.24 -6.66
CA VAL A 213 11.71 0.90 -5.81
C VAL A 213 10.18 0.99 -5.62
N LEU A 214 9.40 0.80 -6.68
CA LEU A 214 7.94 0.83 -6.64
C LEU A 214 7.35 -0.34 -5.85
N LEU A 215 7.97 -1.51 -5.92
CA LEU A 215 7.53 -2.69 -5.17
C LEU A 215 8.03 -2.71 -3.73
N ALA A 216 9.04 -1.91 -3.39
CA ALA A 216 9.55 -1.85 -2.03
C ALA A 216 8.47 -1.36 -1.06
N LYS A 217 8.19 -2.19 -0.04
CA LYS A 217 7.17 -1.94 1.00
C LYS A 217 5.72 -1.90 0.49
N ARG A 218 5.42 -2.38 -0.71
CA ARG A 218 4.05 -2.34 -1.28
C ARG A 218 3.04 -3.04 -0.36
N GLU A 219 3.34 -4.27 0.05
CA GLU A 219 2.48 -5.07 0.94
C GLU A 219 2.22 -4.36 2.29
N PHE A 220 3.24 -3.67 2.83
CA PHE A 220 3.09 -2.89 4.05
C PHE A 220 2.14 -1.68 3.84
N ILE A 221 2.26 -0.97 2.71
CA ILE A 221 1.37 0.14 2.37
C ILE A 221 -0.07 -0.36 2.21
N GLU A 222 -0.28 -1.45 1.49
CA GLU A 222 -1.58 -2.08 1.27
C GLU A 222 -2.23 -2.47 2.61
N THR A 223 -1.48 -3.17 3.47
CA THR A 223 -1.98 -3.58 4.79
C THR A 223 -2.38 -2.38 5.66
N ASP A 224 -1.61 -1.30 5.63
CA ASP A 224 -1.92 -0.09 6.40
C ASP A 224 -3.18 0.61 5.86
N LEU A 225 -3.32 0.72 4.53
CA LEU A 225 -4.51 1.30 3.89
C LEU A 225 -5.76 0.45 4.14
N GLU A 226 -5.67 -0.87 4.08
CA GLU A 226 -6.77 -1.78 4.40
C GLU A 226 -7.19 -1.62 5.87
N SER A 227 -6.22 -1.56 6.79
CA SER A 227 -6.49 -1.25 8.21
C SER A 227 -7.20 0.10 8.38
N ARG A 228 -6.77 1.12 7.64
CA ARG A 228 -7.41 2.46 7.65
C ARG A 228 -8.81 2.45 7.06
N ALA A 229 -9.04 1.70 5.99
CA ALA A 229 -10.35 1.52 5.37
C ALA A 229 -11.31 0.84 6.36
N ARG A 230 -10.86 -0.23 7.00
CA ARG A 230 -11.61 -0.94 8.03
C ARG A 230 -11.91 -0.06 9.25
N GLN A 231 -10.96 0.75 9.70
CA GLN A 231 -11.20 1.75 10.75
C GLN A 231 -12.30 2.72 10.32
N TRP A 232 -12.21 3.26 9.10
CA TRP A 232 -13.17 4.22 8.58
C TRP A 232 -14.57 3.62 8.49
N SER A 233 -14.74 2.40 7.95
CA SER A 233 -16.05 1.74 7.89
C SER A 233 -16.68 1.55 9.27
N MET A 234 -15.88 1.25 10.30
CA MET A 234 -16.41 1.04 11.65
C MET A 234 -16.69 2.34 12.43
N GLN A 235 -15.96 3.42 12.12
CA GLN A 235 -16.12 4.72 12.78
C GLN A 235 -17.08 5.65 12.04
N LEU A 236 -17.31 5.40 10.74
CA LEU A 236 -17.98 6.29 9.80
C LEU A 236 -17.33 7.70 9.78
N GLU A 237 -16.07 7.79 10.19
CA GLU A 237 -15.24 9.00 10.24
C GLU A 237 -13.88 8.69 9.60
N GLY A 238 -13.40 9.58 8.72
CA GLY A 238 -12.15 9.38 8.01
C GLY A 238 -10.97 9.29 8.97
N PRO A 239 -10.03 8.34 8.77
CA PRO A 239 -8.91 8.15 9.67
C PRO A 239 -7.95 9.36 9.59
N PRO A 240 -7.25 9.71 10.68
CA PRO A 240 -6.25 10.77 10.64
C PRO A 240 -5.17 10.49 9.59
N CYS A 241 -5.00 11.43 8.66
CA CYS A 241 -3.98 11.37 7.61
C CYS A 241 -2.58 11.64 8.16
N LEU A 242 -1.56 11.15 7.44
CA LEU A 242 -0.19 11.59 7.64
C LEU A 242 -0.02 13.07 7.26
N SER A 243 0.83 13.77 8.02
CA SER A 243 1.25 15.14 7.69
C SER A 243 2.12 15.15 6.42
N LYS A 244 2.01 16.19 5.60
CA LYS A 244 2.90 16.37 4.44
C LYS A 244 4.36 16.57 4.81
N GLU A 245 4.60 17.04 6.03
CA GLU A 245 5.95 17.22 6.56
C GLU A 245 6.53 15.93 7.14
N SER A 246 5.71 14.87 7.28
CA SER A 246 6.20 13.63 7.87
C SER A 246 7.18 12.92 6.95
N PHE A 247 8.09 12.17 7.58
CA PHE A 247 9.03 11.32 6.89
C PHE A 247 8.34 10.37 5.90
N ALA A 248 7.33 9.63 6.36
CA ALA A 248 6.59 8.67 5.55
C ALA A 248 5.94 9.33 4.32
N TYR A 249 5.27 10.46 4.46
CA TYR A 249 4.62 11.11 3.32
C TYR A 249 5.64 11.48 2.23
N ARG A 250 6.86 11.87 2.63
CA ARG A 250 7.92 12.29 1.72
C ARG A 250 8.68 11.13 1.09
N PHE A 251 8.99 10.09 1.88
CA PHE A 251 10.00 9.08 1.53
C PHE A 251 9.52 7.63 1.64
N ALA A 252 8.28 7.37 2.07
CA ALA A 252 7.77 6.01 2.10
C ALA A 252 7.64 5.42 0.68
N GLY A 253 7.45 4.10 0.65
CA GLY A 253 7.20 3.34 -0.57
C GLY A 253 5.91 3.72 -1.28
N PHE A 254 5.52 2.87 -2.21
CA PHE A 254 4.41 3.08 -3.13
C PHE A 254 3.37 2.00 -2.86
N GLY A 255 2.09 2.36 -2.85
CA GLY A 255 1.01 1.38 -2.85
C GLY A 255 0.60 1.02 -4.27
N VAL A 256 -0.46 0.23 -4.38
CA VAL A 256 -0.97 -0.26 -5.67
C VAL A 256 -1.49 0.89 -6.52
N HIS A 257 -2.16 1.88 -5.94
CA HIS A 257 -2.76 2.95 -6.72
C HIS A 257 -1.66 3.79 -7.38
N GLU A 258 -0.62 4.18 -6.63
CA GLU A 258 0.50 4.93 -7.22
C GLU A 258 1.28 4.08 -8.24
N TRP A 259 1.41 2.76 -8.03
CA TRP A 259 2.02 1.85 -9.02
C TRP A 259 1.21 1.78 -10.34
N VAL A 260 -0.11 1.64 -10.26
CA VAL A 260 -0.99 1.57 -11.43
C VAL A 260 -1.00 2.89 -12.19
N LEU A 261 -1.17 4.01 -11.48
CA LEU A 261 -1.13 5.33 -12.11
C LEU A 261 0.23 5.67 -12.71
N TYR A 262 1.31 5.19 -12.11
CA TYR A 262 2.65 5.31 -12.68
C TYR A 262 2.75 4.56 -14.01
N TYR A 263 2.21 3.34 -14.07
CA TYR A 263 2.17 2.56 -15.29
C TYR A 263 1.39 3.30 -16.39
N ASP A 264 0.18 3.77 -16.08
CA ASP A 264 -0.70 4.46 -17.03
C ASP A 264 -0.10 5.77 -17.53
N LEU A 265 0.54 6.54 -16.64
CA LEU A 265 1.26 7.76 -17.01
C LEU A 265 2.33 7.49 -18.07
N ILE A 266 3.17 6.47 -17.87
CA ILE A 266 4.23 6.15 -18.84
C ILE A 266 3.62 5.71 -20.17
N ARG A 267 2.54 4.92 -20.16
CA ARG A 267 1.82 4.52 -21.39
C ARG A 267 1.24 5.73 -22.11
N TYR A 268 0.61 6.64 -21.38
CA TYR A 268 0.09 7.89 -21.91
C TYR A 268 1.18 8.73 -22.58
N LEU A 269 2.33 8.90 -21.92
CA LEU A 269 3.47 9.65 -22.46
C LEU A 269 4.05 9.00 -23.71
N LEU A 270 4.30 7.68 -23.68
CA LEU A 270 4.89 6.94 -24.79
C LEU A 270 3.99 6.91 -26.03
N ASN A 271 2.67 6.82 -25.84
CA ASN A 271 1.69 6.78 -26.93
C ASN A 271 1.21 8.18 -27.36
N SER A 272 1.72 9.25 -26.75
CA SER A 272 1.31 10.60 -27.11
C SER A 272 1.75 10.97 -28.54
N PRO A 273 1.00 11.78 -29.30
CA PRO A 273 1.43 12.17 -30.65
C PRO A 273 2.79 12.88 -30.68
N ILE A 274 3.15 13.54 -29.58
CA ILE A 274 4.42 14.26 -29.43
C ILE A 274 5.61 13.30 -29.52
N THR A 275 5.52 12.07 -29.02
CA THR A 275 6.63 11.11 -29.13
C THR A 275 6.90 10.67 -30.57
N HIS A 276 5.88 10.68 -31.44
CA HIS A 276 5.98 10.20 -32.82
C HIS A 276 6.22 11.28 -33.88
N GLN A 277 6.16 12.56 -33.50
CA GLN A 277 6.48 13.66 -34.43
C GLN A 277 7.97 13.76 -34.73
N GLN A 278 8.32 14.24 -35.93
CA GLN A 278 9.70 14.52 -36.34
C GLN A 278 10.46 15.30 -35.26
N PRO A 279 11.75 14.99 -35.06
CA PRO A 279 12.49 15.46 -33.90
C PRO A 279 12.57 16.99 -33.86
N HIS A 280 11.97 17.57 -32.82
CA HIS A 280 12.42 18.85 -32.27
C HIS A 280 13.76 18.64 -31.55
N ASP A 281 14.43 19.72 -31.14
CA ASP A 281 15.58 19.56 -30.26
C ASP A 281 15.20 18.80 -28.98
N PHE A 282 16.15 18.05 -28.43
CA PHE A 282 15.92 17.15 -27.29
C PHE A 282 15.31 17.87 -26.08
N GLN A 283 15.71 19.12 -25.83
CA GLN A 283 15.24 19.89 -24.68
C GLN A 283 13.77 20.30 -24.83
N SER A 284 13.39 20.76 -26.02
CA SER A 284 11.99 21.05 -26.35
C SER A 284 11.11 19.82 -26.17
N ARG A 285 11.57 18.63 -26.59
CA ARG A 285 10.82 17.38 -26.39
C ARG A 285 10.62 17.06 -24.91
N VAL A 286 11.66 17.16 -24.09
CA VAL A 286 11.57 16.92 -22.64
C VAL A 286 10.59 17.90 -21.99
N CYS A 287 10.62 19.18 -22.36
CA CYS A 287 9.66 20.18 -21.87
C CYS A 287 8.22 19.89 -22.30
N GLU A 288 7.98 19.43 -23.52
CA GLU A 288 6.64 19.03 -23.97
C GLU A 288 6.10 17.81 -23.22
N LEU A 289 6.94 16.80 -22.99
CA LEU A 289 6.60 15.64 -22.17
C LEU A 289 6.29 16.04 -20.73
N GLU A 290 7.01 17.04 -20.20
CA GLU A 290 6.75 17.59 -18.87
C GLU A 290 5.36 18.24 -18.78
N LEU A 291 5.00 19.06 -19.77
CA LEU A 291 3.67 19.66 -19.85
C LEU A 291 2.56 18.60 -20.00
N LEU A 292 2.80 17.55 -20.80
CA LEU A 292 1.85 16.43 -20.94
C LEU A 292 1.67 15.65 -19.64
N ARG A 293 2.77 15.34 -18.95
CA ARG A 293 2.76 14.67 -17.64
C ARG A 293 1.93 15.48 -16.65
N ASP A 294 2.23 16.77 -16.53
CA ASP A 294 1.57 17.65 -15.57
C ASP A 294 0.09 17.83 -15.91
N ALA A 295 -0.26 17.89 -17.21
CA ALA A 295 -1.65 17.91 -17.64
C ALA A 295 -2.36 16.61 -17.25
N TRP A 296 -1.78 15.44 -17.53
CA TRP A 296 -2.40 14.16 -17.18
C TRP A 296 -2.59 14.01 -15.67
N LEU A 297 -1.58 14.35 -14.86
CA LEU A 297 -1.63 14.22 -13.41
C LEU A 297 -2.67 15.14 -12.76
N ASN A 298 -2.92 16.33 -13.31
CA ASN A 298 -3.72 17.38 -12.68
C ASN A 298 -5.12 17.57 -13.28
N ASN A 299 -5.52 16.77 -14.27
CA ASN A 299 -6.86 16.83 -14.85
C ASN A 299 -7.70 15.58 -14.48
N PRO A 300 -9.03 15.71 -14.40
CA PRO A 300 -9.94 14.57 -14.26
C PRO A 300 -9.71 13.52 -15.36
N CYS A 301 -9.62 12.26 -14.97
CA CYS A 301 -9.48 11.13 -15.88
C CYS A 301 -10.79 10.32 -15.92
N GLU A 302 -11.36 10.10 -17.11
CA GLU A 302 -12.59 9.33 -17.29
C GLU A 302 -12.44 7.88 -16.83
N GLU A 303 -11.28 7.26 -17.09
CA GLU A 303 -10.94 5.90 -16.66
C GLU A 303 -10.86 5.75 -15.13
N LEU A 304 -10.72 6.87 -14.42
CA LEU A 304 -10.71 6.92 -12.95
C LEU A 304 -12.03 7.49 -12.38
N ASP A 305 -13.12 7.40 -13.15
CA ASP A 305 -14.44 7.93 -12.77
C ASP A 305 -14.37 9.42 -12.40
N GLY A 306 -13.64 10.18 -13.25
CA GLY A 306 -13.44 11.62 -13.10
C GLY A 306 -12.46 12.05 -12.00
N ARG A 307 -11.77 11.11 -11.34
CA ARG A 307 -10.74 11.43 -10.34
C ARG A 307 -9.50 12.03 -10.99
N ILE A 308 -8.80 12.86 -10.24
CA ILE A 308 -7.53 13.46 -10.64
C ILE A 308 -6.40 12.54 -10.17
N PRO A 309 -5.54 12.00 -11.05
CA PRO A 309 -4.49 11.04 -10.67
C PRO A 309 -3.59 11.54 -9.53
N ALA A 310 -3.20 12.83 -9.53
CA ALA A 310 -2.39 13.41 -8.46
C ALA A 310 -3.08 13.39 -7.10
N ILE A 311 -4.42 13.46 -7.03
CA ILE A 311 -5.16 13.37 -5.77
C ILE A 311 -5.15 11.92 -5.25
N VAL A 312 -5.30 10.94 -6.15
CA VAL A 312 -5.24 9.52 -5.78
C VAL A 312 -3.87 9.17 -5.18
N ILE A 313 -2.80 9.60 -5.86
CA ILE A 313 -1.42 9.43 -5.37
C ILE A 313 -1.24 10.14 -4.02
N GLU A 314 -1.76 11.37 -3.89
CA GLU A 314 -1.66 12.16 -2.67
C GLU A 314 -2.36 11.51 -1.47
N ASN A 315 -3.52 10.91 -1.68
CA ASN A 315 -4.28 10.21 -0.64
C ASN A 315 -3.56 8.93 -0.20
N GLU A 316 -3.02 8.15 -1.14
CA GLU A 316 -2.22 6.96 -0.81
C GLU A 316 -1.00 7.33 0.06
N ARG A 317 -0.31 8.42 -0.29
CA ARG A 317 0.82 8.97 0.49
C ARG A 317 0.41 9.47 1.88
N LYS A 318 -0.83 9.93 2.03
CA LYS A 318 -1.43 10.32 3.32
C LYS A 318 -1.92 9.13 4.13
N ARG A 319 -1.89 7.91 3.59
CA ARG A 319 -2.57 6.72 4.14
C ARG A 319 -4.08 6.91 4.29
N LEU A 320 -4.68 7.64 3.34
CA LEU A 320 -6.12 7.86 3.28
C LEU A 320 -6.71 6.94 2.20
N PRO A 321 -7.58 5.98 2.56
CA PRO A 321 -8.30 5.17 1.59
C PRO A 321 -9.14 6.03 0.63
N GLU A 322 -9.30 5.58 -0.60
CA GLU A 322 -10.11 6.27 -1.61
C GLU A 322 -11.60 5.98 -1.41
N ALA A 323 -12.28 6.74 -0.55
CA ALA A 323 -13.71 6.57 -0.34
C ALA A 323 -14.52 6.83 -1.64
N MET A 324 -15.54 6.01 -1.85
CA MET A 324 -16.49 6.16 -2.95
C MET A 324 -17.69 6.99 -2.49
N GLY A 325 -18.24 7.80 -3.41
CA GLY A 325 -19.60 8.30 -3.24
C GLY A 325 -20.61 7.19 -3.58
N GLY A 326 -21.83 7.29 -3.03
CA GLY A 326 -22.83 6.23 -3.23
C GLY A 326 -23.21 6.02 -4.69
N ARG A 327 -23.18 7.08 -5.51
CA ARG A 327 -23.35 6.94 -6.98
C ARG A 327 -22.30 6.05 -7.64
N SER A 328 -21.03 6.17 -7.24
CA SER A 328 -19.95 5.33 -7.81
C SER A 328 -20.09 3.87 -7.38
N MET A 329 -20.87 3.56 -6.34
CA MET A 329 -21.12 2.19 -5.88
C MET A 329 -22.22 1.48 -6.67
N VAL A 330 -23.05 2.23 -7.42
CA VAL A 330 -24.11 1.64 -8.25
C VAL A 330 -23.48 1.12 -9.55
N ILE A 331 -22.98 -0.12 -9.50
CA ILE A 331 -22.38 -0.80 -10.67
C ILE A 331 -23.45 -1.10 -11.72
N ASP A 332 -24.64 -1.50 -11.28
CA ASP A 332 -25.79 -1.81 -12.13
C ASP A 332 -27.03 -1.02 -11.68
N GLU A 333 -27.46 -0.10 -12.54
CA GLU A 333 -28.64 0.76 -12.35
C GLU A 333 -29.96 -0.02 -12.39
N ASP A 334 -29.97 -1.30 -12.73
CA ASP A 334 -31.16 -2.16 -12.65
C ASP A 334 -31.12 -3.10 -11.44
N CYS A 335 -29.98 -3.19 -10.73
CA CYS A 335 -29.81 -4.04 -9.56
C CYS A 335 -30.30 -3.33 -8.28
N PRO A 336 -31.35 -3.85 -7.59
CA PRO A 336 -31.87 -3.23 -6.37
C PRO A 336 -30.86 -3.24 -5.21
N ILE A 337 -29.95 -4.21 -5.18
CA ILE A 337 -28.90 -4.29 -4.14
C ILE A 337 -27.86 -3.19 -4.36
N CYS A 338 -27.41 -2.96 -5.60
CA CYS A 338 -26.47 -1.88 -5.91
C CYS A 338 -27.05 -0.51 -5.55
N LYS A 339 -28.33 -0.28 -5.85
CA LYS A 339 -29.03 0.95 -5.45
C LYS A 339 -29.11 1.12 -3.95
N MET A 340 -29.48 0.07 -3.22
CA MET A 340 -29.54 0.10 -1.76
C MET A 340 -28.18 0.43 -1.15
N MET A 341 -27.10 -0.21 -1.61
CA MET A 341 -25.74 0.09 -1.17
C MET A 341 -25.34 1.55 -1.48
N GLY A 342 -25.69 2.04 -2.67
CA GLY A 342 -25.47 3.44 -3.03
C GLY A 342 -26.25 4.41 -2.13
N ASP A 343 -27.52 4.12 -1.87
CA ASP A 343 -28.39 4.91 -0.98
C ASP A 343 -27.89 4.91 0.46
N ASP A 344 -27.46 3.76 0.99
CA ASP A 344 -26.90 3.60 2.34
C ASP A 344 -25.58 4.37 2.48
N CYS A 345 -24.74 4.39 1.44
CA CYS A 345 -23.52 5.18 1.42
C CYS A 345 -23.80 6.70 1.37
N GLU A 346 -24.74 7.16 0.53
CA GLU A 346 -25.17 8.57 0.52
C GLU A 346 -25.80 9.00 1.87
N ALA A 347 -26.47 8.08 2.56
CA ALA A 347 -27.02 8.29 3.89
C ALA A 347 -25.94 8.27 5.00
N GLY A 348 -24.70 7.92 4.68
CA GLY A 348 -23.60 7.80 5.63
C GLY A 348 -23.73 6.62 6.58
N LEU A 349 -24.50 5.59 6.19
CA LEU A 349 -24.67 4.35 6.94
C LEU A 349 -23.55 3.34 6.63
N GLU A 350 -23.00 3.41 5.42
CA GLU A 350 -21.89 2.58 4.96
C GLU A 350 -20.84 3.42 4.21
N ILE A 351 -19.63 2.87 4.12
CA ILE A 351 -18.52 3.48 3.39
C ILE A 351 -17.85 2.36 2.59
N CYS A 352 -17.77 2.56 1.28
CA CYS A 352 -16.98 1.71 0.40
C CYS A 352 -15.78 2.47 -0.15
N PHE A 353 -14.80 1.69 -0.59
CA PHE A 353 -13.52 2.21 -1.06
C PHE A 353 -13.30 1.75 -2.49
N TRP A 354 -12.77 2.67 -3.28
CA TRP A 354 -12.35 2.43 -4.63
C TRP A 354 -10.92 1.92 -4.60
N HIS A 355 -10.66 0.87 -5.39
CA HIS A 355 -9.35 0.27 -5.49
C HIS A 355 -8.95 0.13 -6.95
N LEU A 356 -7.69 0.47 -7.23
CA LEU A 356 -7.03 0.06 -8.46
C LEU A 356 -6.38 -1.29 -8.25
N ASP A 357 -6.43 -2.12 -9.29
CA ASP A 357 -5.65 -3.35 -9.39
C ASP A 357 -4.76 -3.30 -10.64
N SER A 358 -3.87 -4.28 -10.77
CA SER A 358 -2.97 -4.39 -11.92
C SER A 358 -3.61 -5.13 -13.12
N SER A 359 -4.94 -5.28 -13.16
CA SER A 359 -5.60 -6.09 -14.20
C SER A 359 -5.54 -5.46 -15.59
N SER A 360 -5.37 -4.13 -15.67
CA SER A 360 -5.23 -3.39 -16.93
C SER A 360 -3.79 -3.38 -17.49
N MET A 361 -2.82 -3.92 -16.75
CA MET A 361 -1.42 -3.90 -17.18
C MET A 361 -1.09 -5.03 -18.16
N ASP A 362 -0.08 -4.81 -19.02
CA ASP A 362 0.43 -5.85 -19.91
C ASP A 362 0.88 -7.08 -19.08
N GLU A 363 0.55 -8.29 -19.55
CA GLU A 363 0.96 -9.56 -18.94
C GLU A 363 2.47 -9.83 -19.15
N HIS A 364 3.32 -9.08 -18.45
CA HIS A 364 4.77 -9.24 -18.51
C HIS A 364 5.41 -8.99 -17.14
N PHE A 365 6.51 -9.70 -16.82
CA PHE A 365 7.19 -9.61 -15.52
C PHE A 365 7.48 -8.17 -15.08
N ALA A 366 7.90 -7.33 -16.02
CA ALA A 366 8.19 -5.91 -15.76
C ALA A 366 7.03 -5.16 -15.09
N PHE A 367 5.78 -5.53 -15.40
CA PHE A 367 4.57 -4.88 -14.91
C PHE A 367 3.84 -5.70 -13.84
N SER A 368 4.31 -6.90 -13.55
CA SER A 368 3.73 -7.75 -12.52
C SER A 368 4.09 -7.27 -11.12
N THR A 369 3.33 -7.75 -10.14
CA THR A 369 3.48 -7.46 -8.73
C THR A 369 4.45 -8.39 -7.99
N PHE A 370 4.98 -9.43 -8.66
CA PHE A 370 5.90 -10.40 -8.09
C PHE A 370 7.29 -9.81 -7.83
N GLU A 371 8.02 -10.25 -6.81
CA GLU A 371 9.36 -9.68 -6.60
C GLU A 371 10.35 -10.25 -7.62
N THR A 372 10.20 -11.53 -7.97
CA THR A 372 11.11 -12.24 -8.85
C THR A 372 10.44 -12.77 -10.11
N GLU A 373 11.21 -12.89 -11.20
CA GLU A 373 10.72 -13.46 -12.46
C GLU A 373 10.29 -14.91 -12.30
N LYS A 374 10.96 -15.64 -11.39
CA LYS A 374 10.62 -17.02 -11.06
C LYS A 374 9.20 -17.13 -10.50
N GLU A 375 8.85 -16.34 -9.49
CA GLU A 375 7.50 -16.33 -8.89
C GLU A 375 6.43 -16.01 -9.94
N TYR A 376 6.70 -15.02 -10.79
CA TYR A 376 5.80 -14.65 -11.88
C TYR A 376 5.57 -15.79 -12.88
N LEU A 377 6.63 -16.51 -13.28
CA LEU A 377 6.50 -17.64 -14.20
C LEU A 377 5.79 -18.84 -13.54
N GLU A 378 6.00 -19.05 -12.24
CA GLU A 378 5.28 -20.07 -11.46
C GLU A 378 3.78 -19.74 -11.38
N ASP A 379 3.40 -18.48 -11.14
CA ASP A 379 2.01 -18.02 -11.13
C ASP A 379 1.35 -18.17 -12.51
N ILE A 380 2.02 -17.78 -13.60
CA ILE A 380 1.49 -17.98 -14.95
C ILE A 380 1.23 -19.46 -15.20
N LEU A 381 2.19 -20.34 -14.89
CA LEU A 381 2.03 -21.77 -15.09
C LEU A 381 0.85 -22.32 -14.29
N GLU A 382 0.71 -21.90 -13.03
CA GLU A 382 -0.40 -22.31 -12.20
C GLU A 382 -1.74 -21.82 -12.76
N ARG A 383 -1.82 -20.55 -13.17
CA ARG A 383 -3.02 -19.95 -13.78
C ARG A 383 -3.40 -20.66 -15.07
N GLU A 384 -2.44 -20.97 -15.95
CA GLU A 384 -2.67 -21.74 -17.18
C GLU A 384 -3.19 -23.16 -16.88
N LEU A 385 -2.67 -23.81 -15.84
CA LEU A 385 -3.16 -25.12 -15.40
C LEU A 385 -4.60 -25.03 -14.88
N ARG A 386 -4.91 -24.03 -14.04
CA ARG A 386 -6.27 -23.80 -13.53
C ARG A 386 -7.25 -23.50 -14.67
N TYR A 387 -6.88 -22.68 -15.65
CA TYR A 387 -7.73 -22.41 -16.81
C TYR A 387 -7.93 -23.63 -17.70
N ARG A 388 -6.90 -24.44 -17.91
CA ARG A 388 -7.03 -25.69 -18.67
C ARG A 388 -7.98 -26.67 -17.98
N GLU A 389 -7.87 -26.81 -16.66
CA GLU A 389 -8.78 -27.64 -15.87
C GLU A 389 -10.21 -27.09 -15.93
N PHE A 390 -10.38 -25.78 -15.80
CA PHE A 390 -11.68 -25.11 -15.92
C PHE A 390 -12.33 -25.36 -17.27
N ASP A 391 -11.61 -25.15 -18.38
CA ASP A 391 -12.11 -25.34 -19.74
C ASP A 391 -12.45 -26.80 -20.05
N GLU A 392 -11.72 -27.75 -19.47
CA GLU A 392 -12.03 -29.18 -19.56
C GLU A 392 -13.34 -29.50 -18.85
N LYS A 393 -13.48 -29.08 -17.57
CA LYS A 393 -14.70 -29.28 -16.79
C LYS A 393 -15.91 -28.58 -17.40
N TRP A 394 -15.74 -27.36 -17.91
CA TRP A 394 -16.79 -26.61 -18.58
C TRP A 394 -17.28 -27.32 -19.84
N ARG A 395 -16.36 -27.78 -20.71
CA ARG A 395 -16.73 -28.54 -21.91
C ARG A 395 -17.40 -29.87 -21.58
N GLU A 396 -16.94 -30.58 -20.55
CA GLU A 396 -17.59 -31.80 -20.09
C GLU A 396 -19.03 -31.51 -19.62
N ARG A 397 -19.21 -30.46 -18.81
CA ARG A 397 -20.50 -30.01 -18.31
C ARG A 397 -21.44 -29.61 -19.45
N GLU A 398 -21.00 -28.81 -20.41
CA GLU A 398 -21.77 -28.46 -21.60
C GLU A 398 -22.17 -29.70 -22.40
N ALA A 399 -21.27 -30.68 -22.55
CA ALA A 399 -21.56 -31.94 -23.23
C ALA A 399 -22.59 -32.79 -22.48
N ARG A 400 -22.56 -32.82 -21.14
CA ARG A 400 -23.59 -33.49 -20.30
C ARG A 400 -24.96 -32.84 -20.49
N ILE A 401 -25.02 -31.50 -20.42
CA ILE A 401 -26.24 -30.71 -20.67
C ILE A 401 -26.80 -31.04 -22.05
N ALA A 402 -25.95 -31.04 -23.09
CA ALA A 402 -26.36 -31.33 -24.45
C ALA A 402 -26.90 -32.77 -24.63
N ARG A 403 -26.44 -33.74 -23.83
CA ARG A 403 -26.97 -35.11 -23.80
C ARG A 403 -28.24 -35.27 -22.97
N GLY A 404 -28.69 -34.23 -22.27
CA GLY A 404 -29.82 -34.28 -21.34
C GLY A 404 -29.51 -35.06 -20.05
N GLU A 405 -28.23 -35.21 -19.72
CA GLU A 405 -27.81 -35.82 -18.45
C GLU A 405 -28.02 -34.82 -17.31
N PRO A 406 -28.42 -35.27 -16.11
CA PRO A 406 -28.46 -34.38 -14.95
C PRO A 406 -27.06 -33.85 -14.68
N VAL A 407 -26.94 -32.53 -14.51
CA VAL A 407 -25.69 -31.88 -14.10
C VAL A 407 -25.62 -31.95 -12.58
N GLU A 408 -24.56 -32.58 -12.07
CA GLU A 408 -24.28 -32.52 -10.63
C GLU A 408 -23.86 -31.10 -10.28
N LEU A 409 -24.32 -30.61 -9.13
CA LEU A 409 -23.89 -29.33 -8.60
C LEU A 409 -22.37 -29.38 -8.41
N ASP A 410 -21.68 -28.50 -9.11
CA ASP A 410 -20.24 -28.34 -8.97
C ASP A 410 -20.04 -27.04 -8.20
N PRO A 411 -19.48 -27.07 -6.98
CA PRO A 411 -19.20 -25.87 -6.20
C PRO A 411 -18.41 -24.80 -6.96
N PHE A 412 -17.71 -25.19 -8.02
CA PHE A 412 -16.98 -24.30 -8.90
C PHE A 412 -17.88 -23.47 -9.83
N PHE A 413 -18.97 -24.06 -10.35
CA PHE A 413 -19.86 -23.42 -11.33
C PHE A 413 -21.23 -23.03 -10.76
N ASP A 414 -21.64 -23.73 -9.70
CA ASP A 414 -22.90 -23.58 -9.01
C ASP A 414 -22.61 -23.14 -7.58
N PRO A 415 -22.49 -21.82 -7.32
CA PRO A 415 -22.39 -21.33 -5.96
C PRO A 415 -23.60 -21.87 -5.17
N LEU A 416 -23.34 -22.38 -3.96
CA LEU A 416 -24.40 -22.90 -3.10
C LEU A 416 -25.49 -21.83 -2.92
N PRO A 417 -26.78 -22.22 -2.83
CA PRO A 417 -27.84 -21.28 -2.50
C PRO A 417 -27.47 -20.49 -1.25
N LEU A 418 -27.73 -19.18 -1.25
CA LEU A 418 -27.47 -18.32 -0.08
C LEU A 418 -28.16 -18.86 1.19
N ASP A 419 -29.24 -19.61 1.01
CA ASP A 419 -30.04 -20.29 2.03
C ASP A 419 -29.27 -21.41 2.76
N GLU A 420 -28.25 -22.00 2.11
CA GLU A 420 -27.39 -23.05 2.67
C GLU A 420 -26.11 -22.50 3.32
N PHE A 421 -25.81 -21.21 3.12
CA PHE A 421 -24.94 -20.50 4.05
C PHE A 421 -25.72 -20.35 5.35
N THR A 422 -25.67 -21.38 6.22
CA THR A 422 -26.13 -21.22 7.59
C THR A 422 -25.45 -19.97 8.11
N PRO A 423 -26.19 -18.89 8.42
CA PRO A 423 -25.57 -17.70 9.00
C PRO A 423 -24.82 -18.23 10.20
N PHE A 424 -23.51 -17.99 10.25
CA PHE A 424 -22.64 -18.43 11.35
C PHE A 424 -23.46 -18.30 12.61
N ALA A 425 -23.88 -19.43 13.17
CA ALA A 425 -24.85 -19.43 14.25
C ALA A 425 -24.20 -18.57 15.32
N VAL A 426 -24.74 -17.36 15.51
CA VAL A 426 -24.32 -16.46 16.57
C VAL A 426 -24.48 -17.31 17.80
N ALA A 427 -23.37 -17.75 18.38
CA ALA A 427 -23.39 -18.63 19.52
C ALA A 427 -24.35 -17.99 20.52
N GLU A 428 -25.44 -18.68 20.86
CA GLU A 428 -26.35 -18.17 21.88
C GLU A 428 -25.47 -17.88 23.10
N PRO A 429 -25.52 -16.66 23.65
CA PRO A 429 -24.68 -16.30 24.78
C PRO A 429 -24.90 -17.33 25.88
N ASP A 430 -23.82 -17.91 26.40
CA ASP A 430 -23.89 -18.87 27.48
C ASP A 430 -24.78 -18.31 28.60
N PRO A 431 -25.74 -19.09 29.12
CA PRO A 431 -26.61 -18.62 30.19
C PRO A 431 -25.74 -18.20 31.38
N PRO A 432 -26.07 -17.09 32.06
CA PRO A 432 -25.27 -16.61 33.18
C PRO A 432 -25.15 -17.71 34.24
N GLU A 433 -23.91 -18.06 34.61
CA GLU A 433 -23.64 -18.96 35.73
C GLU A 433 -24.27 -18.38 37.01
N ALA A 434 -25.10 -19.20 37.66
CA ALA A 434 -25.91 -18.83 38.82
C ALA A 434 -25.19 -19.02 40.16
#